data_AF-A0A6I7X7T8-F1
#
_entry.id   AF-A0A6I7X7T8-F1
#
_cell.length_a   1.000
_cell.length_b   1.000
_cell.length_c   1.000
_cell.angle_alpha   90.00
_cell.angle_beta   90.00
_cell.angle_gamma   90.00
#
_symmetry.space_group_name_H-M   'P 1'
#
loop_
_entity.id
_entity.type
_entity.pdbx_description
1 polymer ?
#
loop_
_entity_poly.entity_id
_entity_poly.type
_entity_poly.pdbx_seq_one_letter_code
_entity_poly.pdbx_strand_id
1 'polypeptide(L)' 'MPNTTAHTLTPDQAPALNHPALAVACPACHAAPGSLCTSHSGTRPRRYNVHRLRTEALSSTTS' A
#
# COMPACT_ATOMS: atom_id res chain seq x y z
N MET A 1 -19.78 24.93 -5.29
CA MET A 1 -18.89 23.75 -5.33
C MET A 1 -18.23 23.60 -3.97
N PRO A 2 -18.50 22.55 -3.17
CA PRO A 2 -17.64 22.22 -2.04
C PRO A 2 -16.64 21.13 -2.46
N ASN A 3 -15.37 21.53 -2.52
CA ASN A 3 -14.23 20.65 -2.75
C ASN A 3 -13.71 20.19 -1.38
N THR A 4 -14.27 19.11 -0.85
CA THR A 4 -13.72 18.41 0.31
C THR A 4 -13.46 16.97 -0.11
N THR A 5 -12.30 16.74 -0.71
CA THR A 5 -11.70 15.41 -0.87
C THR A 5 -11.32 14.87 0.51
N ALA A 6 -12.32 14.58 1.34
CA ALA A 6 -12.18 13.52 2.32
C ALA A 6 -11.98 12.25 1.50
N HIS A 7 -10.75 11.78 1.40
CA HIS A 7 -10.46 10.45 0.88
C HIS A 7 -11.00 9.44 1.90
N THR A 8 -12.33 9.32 1.95
CA THR A 8 -13.02 8.20 2.58
C THR A 8 -12.43 6.96 1.95
N LEU A 9 -11.70 6.18 2.76
CA LEU A 9 -11.18 4.88 2.38
C LEU A 9 -12.38 4.00 2.03
N THR A 10 -12.80 4.03 0.76
CA THR A 10 -13.93 3.23 0.28
C THR A 10 -13.59 1.74 0.47
N PRO A 11 -14.56 0.89 0.88
CA PRO A 11 -14.35 -0.53 1.16
C PRO A 11 -13.76 -1.33 -0.02
N ASP A 12 -13.77 -0.76 -1.22
CA ASP A 12 -13.05 -1.24 -2.41
C ASP A 12 -11.50 -1.23 -2.29
N GLN A 13 -10.94 -0.73 -1.19
CA GLN A 13 -9.50 -0.86 -0.86
C GLN A 13 -9.18 -2.07 0.02
N ALA A 14 -10.19 -2.82 0.49
CA ALA A 14 -10.02 -3.92 1.43
C ALA A 14 -9.09 -5.06 0.95
N PRO A 15 -9.04 -5.45 -0.34
CA PRO A 15 -8.21 -6.58 -0.75
C PRO A 15 -6.71 -6.31 -0.56
N ALA A 16 -6.24 -5.10 -0.88
CA ALA A 16 -4.82 -4.79 -0.71
C ALA A 16 -4.42 -4.58 0.74
N LEU A 17 -5.32 -4.13 1.62
CA LEU A 17 -5.04 -3.97 3.06
C LEU A 17 -4.82 -5.30 3.80
N ASN A 18 -5.39 -6.39 3.29
CA ASN A 18 -5.19 -7.74 3.83
C ASN A 18 -3.98 -8.47 3.20
N HIS A 19 -3.19 -7.81 2.35
CA HIS A 19 -2.04 -8.44 1.71
C HIS A 19 -0.91 -8.66 2.72
N PRO A 20 -0.35 -9.88 2.89
CA PRO A 20 0.65 -10.18 3.93
C PRO A 20 1.92 -9.33 3.80
N ALA A 21 2.30 -8.94 2.58
CA ALA A 21 3.45 -8.06 2.35
C ALA A 21 3.31 -6.65 2.95
N LEU A 22 2.12 -6.26 3.44
CA LEU A 22 1.96 -5.03 4.21
C LEU A 22 2.62 -5.10 5.59
N ALA A 23 2.97 -6.29 6.11
CA ALA A 23 3.65 -6.43 7.39
C ALA A 23 5.05 -5.80 7.41
N VAL A 24 5.71 -5.66 6.25
CA VAL A 24 7.03 -5.04 6.10
C VAL A 24 6.92 -3.69 5.40
N ALA A 25 7.86 -2.78 5.63
CA ALA A 25 7.94 -1.52 4.90
C ALA A 25 8.26 -1.76 3.41
N CYS A 26 7.76 -0.91 2.52
CA CYS A 26 8.07 -1.02 1.10
C CYS A 26 9.38 -0.31 0.76
N PRO A 27 10.42 -1.00 0.26
CA PRO A 27 11.68 -0.33 -0.11
C PRO A 27 11.56 0.51 -1.39
N ALA A 28 10.54 0.29 -2.23
CA ALA A 28 10.37 1.02 -3.49
C ALA A 28 9.74 2.41 -3.33
N CYS A 29 8.81 2.55 -2.37
CA CYS A 29 8.09 3.80 -2.14
C CYS A 29 8.12 4.25 -0.68
N HIS A 30 8.86 3.56 0.18
CA HIS A 30 8.98 3.82 1.61
C HIS A 30 7.65 3.84 2.37
N ALA A 31 6.61 3.21 1.82
CA ALA A 31 5.34 3.08 2.51
C ALA A 31 5.51 2.25 3.80
N ALA A 32 4.95 2.76 4.89
CA ALA A 32 5.00 2.12 6.20
C ALA A 32 4.28 0.76 6.22
N PRO A 33 4.59 -0.12 7.19
CA PRO A 33 3.81 -1.32 7.46
C PRO A 33 2.32 -0.99 7.63
N GLY A 34 1.43 -1.84 7.11
CA GLY A 34 -0.02 -1.61 7.10
C GLY A 34 -0.50 -0.52 6.14
N SER A 35 0.40 0.29 5.57
CA SER A 35 0.05 1.33 4.60
C SER A 35 0.17 0.84 3.16
N LEU A 36 -0.85 1.12 2.37
CA LEU A 36 -0.89 0.79 0.95
C LEU A 36 0.29 1.44 0.21
N CYS A 37 0.83 0.69 -0.76
CA CYS A 37 1.78 1.26 -1.69
C CYS A 37 1.10 2.35 -2.52
N THR A 38 1.79 3.45 -2.76
CA THR A 38 1.32 4.51 -3.64
C THR A 38 2.09 4.47 -4.96
N SER A 39 1.39 4.73 -6.06
CA SER A 39 1.97 5.01 -7.38
C SER A 39 2.19 6.51 -7.53
N HIS A 40 3.14 6.90 -8.39
CA HIS A 40 3.41 8.30 -8.73
C HIS A 40 3.74 9.15 -7.50
N SER A 41 4.82 8.78 -6.80
CA SER A 41 5.36 9.52 -5.65
C SER A 41 4.33 9.86 -4.55
N GLY A 42 3.43 8.93 -4.22
CA GLY A 42 2.41 9.19 -3.19
C GLY A 42 1.05 9.64 -3.70
N THR A 43 0.92 10.02 -4.97
CA THR A 43 -0.29 10.71 -5.44
C THR A 43 -1.52 9.80 -5.53
N ARG A 44 -1.34 8.49 -5.76
CA ARG A 44 -2.46 7.52 -5.81
C ARG A 44 -2.15 6.21 -5.09
N PRO A 45 -3.00 5.76 -4.14
CA PRO A 45 -2.83 4.46 -3.51
C PRO A 45 -3.15 3.32 -4.49
N ARG A 46 -2.31 2.28 -4.50
CA ARG A 46 -2.58 1.02 -5.16
C ARG A 46 -3.54 0.21 -4.29
N ARG A 47 -4.74 -0.04 -4.82
CA ARG A 47 -5.86 -0.67 -4.09
C ARG A 47 -5.92 -2.18 -4.20
N TYR A 48 -5.18 -2.74 -5.16
CA TYR A 48 -5.20 -4.18 -5.45
C TYR A 48 -3.82 -4.84 -5.43
N ASN A 49 -2.74 -4.05 -5.47
CA ASN A 49 -1.38 -4.56 -5.63
C ASN A 49 -0.40 -3.80 -4.74
N VAL A 50 0.55 -4.51 -4.14
CA VAL A 50 1.76 -3.93 -3.54
C VAL A 50 2.90 -3.92 -4.56
N HIS A 51 3.98 -3.18 -4.30
CA HIS A 51 5.18 -3.30 -5.12
C HIS A 51 5.81 -4.69 -4.95
N ARG A 52 6.32 -5.27 -6.05
CA ARG A 52 7.00 -6.58 -6.03
C ARG A 52 8.14 -6.61 -5.02
N LEU A 53 8.94 -5.55 -4.97
CA LEU A 53 10.03 -5.38 -4.00
C LEU A 53 9.56 -5.47 -2.54
N ARG A 54 8.30 -5.12 -2.24
CA ARG A 54 7.72 -5.28 -0.89
C ARG A 54 7.45 -6.75 -0.59
N THR A 55 6.93 -7.50 -1.55
CA THR A 55 6.72 -8.95 -1.43
C THR A 55 8.06 -9.68 -1.29
N GLU A 56 9.08 -9.29 -2.06
CA GLU A 56 10.44 -9.84 -1.94
C GLU A 56 11.01 -9.59 -0.53
N ALA A 57 10.87 -8.37 0.01
CA ALA A 57 11.30 -8.04 1.37
C ALA A 57 10.57 -8.87 2.46
N LEU A 58 9.28 -9.16 2.28
CA LEU A 58 8.53 -10.05 3.18
C LEU A 58 9.14 -11.47 3.17
N SER A 59 9.39 -12.02 1.99
CA SER A 59 9.96 -13.35 1.83
C SER A 59 11.34 -13.46 2.49
N SER A 60 12.17 -12.42 2.38
CA SER A 60 13.47 -12.35 3.07
C SER A 60 13.36 -12.21 4.59
N THR A 61 12.28 -11.58 5.09
CA THR A 61 12.06 -11.39 6.54
C THR A 61 11.59 -12.69 7.22
N THR A 62 10.99 -13.61 6.47
CA THR A 62 10.44 -14.88 7.01
C THR A 62 11.43 -16.05 6.86
N SER A 63 12.71 -15.80 6.55
CA SER A 63 13.76 -16.82 6.42
C SER A 63 14.59 -16.96 7.68
#